data_AF-A0A673JPK0-F1
#
_entry.id   AF-A0A673JPK0-F1
#
_cell.length_a   1.000
_cell.length_b   1.000
_cell.length_c   1.000
_cell.angle_alpha   90.00
_cell.angle_beta   90.00
_cell.angle_gamma   90.00
#
_symmetry.space_group_name_H-M   'P 1'
#
loop_
_entity.id
_entity.type
_entity.pdbx_description
1 polymer ?
#
loop_
_entity_poly.entity_id
_entity_poly.type
_entity_poly.pdbx_seq_one_letter_code
_entity_poly.pdbx_strand_id
1 'polypeptide(L)'
;MPRGGKKGHKGRGKQFSNPEEIDRQMKAQREMEANEGAERGSSSGSEEESSSDDEQPKRKGVEGLIEIENPNWASQKSKKVVEIDVNAPKELSRREREEIEKQKAKERYMKLHLEGKTEQARADLARLAIIKKQREEAAKKREEQRKEK
;
A
#
# COMPACT_ATOMS: atom_id res chain seq x y z
N MET A 1 -20.56 -19.57 41.41
CA MET A 1 -19.43 -18.83 40.81
C MET A 1 -19.92 -18.14 39.55
N PRO A 2 -19.96 -16.80 39.47
CA PRO A 2 -20.46 -16.12 38.28
C PRO A 2 -19.42 -16.22 37.15
N ARG A 3 -19.84 -16.76 36.00
CA ARG A 3 -19.01 -16.88 34.79
C ARG A 3 -18.87 -15.50 34.14
N GLY A 4 -17.64 -15.10 33.87
CA GLY A 4 -17.25 -13.78 33.37
C GLY A 4 -18.07 -13.32 32.16
N GLY A 5 -18.68 -12.14 32.27
CA GLY A 5 -19.38 -11.47 31.19
C GLY A 5 -18.43 -11.06 30.06
N LYS A 6 -18.89 -11.19 28.81
CA LYS A 6 -18.16 -10.72 27.62
C LYS A 6 -17.86 -9.23 27.74
N LYS A 7 -16.56 -8.89 27.73
CA LYS A 7 -16.07 -7.50 27.80
C LYS A 7 -16.51 -6.76 26.53
N GLY A 8 -17.51 -5.89 26.66
CA GLY A 8 -18.02 -5.09 25.54
C GLY A 8 -16.92 -4.19 24.96
N HIS A 9 -16.76 -4.20 23.65
CA HIS A 9 -15.80 -3.35 22.94
C HIS A 9 -16.33 -1.93 22.66
N LYS A 10 -17.54 -1.61 23.12
CA LYS A 10 -18.18 -0.33 22.87
C LYS A 10 -17.46 0.76 23.69
N GLY A 11 -16.80 1.68 22.99
CA GLY A 11 -16.03 2.77 23.61
C GLY A 11 -14.53 2.53 23.75
N ARG A 12 -13.99 1.38 23.30
CA ARG A 12 -12.53 1.20 23.22
C ARG A 12 -12.00 2.06 22.09
N GLY A 13 -11.18 3.07 22.43
CA GLY A 13 -10.56 3.95 21.44
C GLY A 13 -9.87 3.13 20.34
N LYS A 14 -10.09 3.54 19.09
CA LYS A 14 -9.50 2.88 17.92
C LYS A 14 -7.97 2.88 18.10
N GLN A 15 -7.41 1.71 18.42
CA GLN A 15 -5.97 1.52 18.42
C GLN A 15 -5.58 1.43 16.95
N PHE A 16 -4.91 2.45 16.43
CA PHE A 16 -4.29 2.35 15.12
C PHE A 16 -3.09 1.42 15.29
N SER A 17 -3.12 0.26 14.65
CA SER A 17 -2.00 -0.67 14.62
C SER A 17 -0.77 0.04 14.04
N ASN A 18 0.40 -0.23 14.63
CA ASN A 18 1.67 0.28 14.15
C ASN A 18 1.87 -0.21 12.69
N PRO A 19 2.29 0.63 11.72
CA PRO A 19 2.53 0.21 10.34
C PRO A 19 3.35 -1.07 10.19
N GLU A 20 4.38 -1.28 11.02
CA GLU A 20 5.18 -2.51 10.99
C GLU A 20 4.38 -3.77 11.37
N GLU A 21 3.36 -3.62 12.20
CA GLU A 21 2.51 -4.72 12.65
C GLU A 21 1.44 -5.08 11.61
N ILE A 22 0.98 -4.09 10.83
CA ILE A 22 0.10 -4.30 9.67
C ILE A 22 0.85 -5.07 8.59
N ASP A 23 2.09 -4.67 8.29
CA ASP A 23 2.91 -5.35 7.28
C ASP A 23 3.23 -6.79 7.68
N ARG A 24 3.52 -7.03 8.97
CA ARG A 24 3.72 -8.39 9.50
C ARG A 24 2.45 -9.25 9.39
N GLN A 25 1.28 -8.68 9.67
CA GLN A 25 0.00 -9.41 9.52
C GLN A 25 -0.30 -9.74 8.07
N MET A 26 -0.12 -8.78 7.15
CA MET A 26 -0.33 -9.00 5.72
C MET A 26 0.64 -10.06 5.16
N LYS A 27 1.90 -10.02 5.59
CA LYS A 27 2.91 -11.02 5.20
C LYS A 27 2.55 -12.41 5.71
N ALA A 28 2.12 -12.52 6.97
CA ALA A 28 1.69 -13.79 7.55
C ALA A 28 0.45 -14.37 6.86
N GLN A 29 -0.53 -13.53 6.49
CA GLN A 29 -1.71 -13.98 5.73
C GLN A 29 -1.33 -14.50 4.34
N ARG A 30 -0.46 -13.76 3.62
CA ARG A 30 0.01 -14.16 2.30
C ARG A 30 0.81 -15.47 2.33
N GLU A 31 1.58 -15.69 3.39
CA GLU A 31 2.35 -16.92 3.60
C GLU A 31 1.44 -18.12 3.94
N MET A 32 0.38 -17.91 4.73
CA MET A 32 -0.63 -18.95 4.95
C MET A 32 -1.41 -19.28 3.68
N GLU A 33 -1.82 -18.28 2.92
CA GLU A 33 -2.59 -18.47 1.67
C GLU A 33 -1.74 -19.15 0.58
N ALA A 34 -0.44 -18.83 0.50
CA ALA A 34 0.50 -19.52 -0.38
C ALA A 34 0.70 -20.99 0.01
N ASN A 35 0.69 -21.30 1.31
CA ASN A 35 0.81 -22.66 1.81
C ASN A 35 -0.51 -23.45 1.65
N GLU A 36 -1.66 -22.81 1.85
CA GLU A 36 -2.99 -23.39 1.63
C GLU A 36 -3.29 -23.64 0.13
N GLY A 37 -2.77 -22.78 -0.75
CA GLY A 37 -2.82 -22.96 -2.20
C GLY A 37 -1.96 -24.12 -2.72
N ALA A 38 -0.95 -24.58 -1.96
CA ALA A 38 -0.13 -25.73 -2.31
C ALA A 38 -0.81 -27.08 -1.96
N GLU A 39 -1.66 -27.11 -0.93
CA GLU A 39 -2.39 -28.32 -0.49
C GLU A 39 -3.73 -28.55 -1.21
N ARG A 40 -4.32 -27.51 -1.84
CA ARG A 40 -5.59 -27.62 -2.60
C ARG A 40 -5.46 -27.75 -4.12
N GLY A 41 -4.25 -28.00 -4.62
CA GLY A 41 -3.93 -28.00 -6.06
C GLY A 41 -4.19 -29.31 -6.82
N SER A 42 -5.04 -30.25 -6.37
CA SER A 42 -5.26 -31.52 -7.11
C SER A 42 -6.70 -32.02 -7.29
N SER A 43 -7.74 -31.22 -7.05
CA SER A 43 -9.10 -31.62 -7.45
C SER A 43 -10.07 -30.45 -7.51
N SER A 44 -10.32 -29.94 -8.71
CA SER A 44 -11.65 -29.49 -9.15
C SER A 44 -11.56 -29.03 -10.60
N GLY A 45 -11.65 -29.99 -11.53
CA GLY A 45 -12.17 -29.69 -12.85
C GLY A 45 -13.64 -29.30 -12.70
N SER A 46 -13.99 -28.09 -13.13
CA SER A 46 -15.36 -27.72 -13.41
C SER A 46 -15.36 -26.96 -14.72
N GLU A 47 -15.69 -27.71 -15.74
CA GLU A 47 -16.13 -27.25 -17.04
C GLU A 47 -17.51 -26.63 -16.81
N GLU A 48 -17.61 -25.31 -16.89
CA GLU A 48 -18.89 -24.62 -17.03
C GLU A 48 -18.84 -23.76 -18.30
N GLU A 49 -19.27 -24.39 -19.39
CA GLU A 49 -19.72 -23.75 -20.62
C GLU A 49 -20.95 -22.87 -20.30
N SER A 50 -20.72 -21.65 -19.83
CA SER A 50 -21.79 -20.66 -19.69
C SER A 50 -22.08 -20.06 -21.07
N SER A 51 -22.88 -20.78 -21.86
CA SER A 51 -23.53 -20.27 -23.08
C SER A 51 -24.37 -19.05 -22.71
N SER A 52 -23.83 -17.84 -22.94
CA SER A 52 -24.53 -16.57 -22.74
C SER A 52 -25.51 -16.38 -23.88
N ASP A 53 -26.68 -16.98 -23.72
CA ASP A 53 -27.88 -16.74 -24.51
C ASP A 53 -28.24 -15.25 -24.45
N ASP A 54 -28.27 -14.59 -25.61
CA ASP A 54 -28.68 -13.18 -25.77
C ASP A 54 -30.21 -13.08 -25.64
N GLU A 55 -30.74 -13.38 -24.45
CA GLU A 55 -32.11 -13.06 -24.11
C GLU A 55 -32.16 -11.67 -23.50
N GLN A 56 -32.36 -10.68 -24.36
CA GLN A 56 -32.86 -9.38 -23.94
C GLN A 56 -34.13 -9.62 -23.09
N PRO A 57 -34.18 -9.19 -21.82
CA PRO A 57 -35.35 -9.42 -20.98
C PRO A 57 -36.55 -8.78 -21.66
N LYS A 58 -37.57 -9.59 -21.99
CA LYS A 58 -38.80 -9.11 -22.60
C LYS A 58 -39.39 -8.04 -21.68
N ARG A 59 -39.29 -6.78 -22.10
CA ARG A 59 -39.78 -5.61 -21.36
C ARG A 59 -41.28 -5.77 -21.14
N LYS A 60 -41.75 -5.64 -19.89
CA LYS A 60 -43.16 -5.83 -19.54
C LYS A 60 -43.84 -4.46 -19.47
N GLY A 61 -44.97 -4.31 -20.17
CA GLY A 61 -45.77 -3.09 -20.11
C GLY A 61 -45.11 -1.87 -20.77
N VAL A 62 -45.10 -0.73 -20.07
CA VAL A 62 -44.70 0.59 -20.60
C VAL A 62 -43.17 0.82 -20.56
N GLU A 63 -42.40 -0.13 -20.02
CA GLU A 63 -40.93 -0.07 -19.86
C GLU A 63 -40.13 0.05 -21.17
N GLY A 64 -40.79 -0.04 -22.33
CA GLY A 64 -40.19 0.18 -23.65
C GLY A 64 -40.64 1.45 -24.38
N LEU A 65 -41.57 2.23 -23.80
CA LEU A 65 -42.15 3.39 -24.49
C LEU A 65 -41.30 4.67 -24.38
N ILE A 66 -40.41 4.73 -23.39
CA ILE A 66 -39.47 5.83 -23.21
C ILE A 66 -38.06 5.30 -23.50
N GLU A 67 -37.40 5.89 -24.48
CA GLU A 67 -36.02 5.58 -24.85
C GLU A 67 -35.07 6.16 -23.79
N ILE A 68 -34.48 5.30 -22.97
CA ILE A 68 -33.49 5.69 -21.96
C ILE A 68 -32.12 5.70 -22.64
N GLU A 69 -31.76 6.84 -23.24
CA GLU A 69 -30.40 7.10 -23.71
C GLU A 69 -29.51 7.49 -22.52
N ASN A 70 -29.16 6.49 -21.69
CA ASN A 70 -28.15 6.70 -20.68
C ASN A 70 -26.76 6.71 -21.37
N PRO A 71 -26.03 7.83 -21.37
CA PRO A 71 -24.72 7.92 -22.04
C PRO A 71 -23.66 7.00 -21.42
N ASN A 72 -23.90 6.47 -20.21
CA ASN A 72 -23.06 5.44 -19.58
C ASN A 72 -23.53 4.00 -19.89
N TRP A 73 -24.60 3.81 -20.66
CA TRP A 73 -25.05 2.51 -21.16
C TRP A 73 -24.22 2.10 -22.39
N ALA A 74 -22.91 2.08 -22.26
CA ALA A 74 -22.06 1.52 -23.29
C ALA A 74 -22.08 -0.01 -23.12
N SER A 75 -22.81 -0.72 -24.00
CA SER A 75 -22.70 -2.18 -24.07
C SER A 75 -21.28 -2.56 -24.50
N GLN A 76 -20.55 -3.22 -23.60
CA GLN A 76 -19.20 -3.69 -23.89
C GLN A 76 -19.28 -4.79 -24.94
N LYS A 77 -18.86 -4.50 -26.17
CA LYS A 77 -18.71 -5.50 -27.24
C LYS A 77 -17.41 -6.25 -27.03
N SER A 78 -17.45 -7.58 -27.03
CA SER A 78 -16.25 -8.42 -26.94
C SER A 78 -15.36 -8.18 -28.16
N LYS A 79 -14.10 -7.79 -27.92
CA LYS A 79 -13.10 -7.62 -28.98
C LYS A 79 -12.45 -8.96 -29.30
N LYS A 80 -12.12 -9.19 -30.57
CA LYS A 80 -11.44 -10.41 -31.01
C LYS A 80 -9.99 -10.39 -30.54
N VAL A 81 -9.48 -11.54 -30.09
CA VAL A 81 -8.12 -11.70 -29.53
C VAL A 81 -7.01 -11.19 -30.46
N VAL A 82 -7.22 -11.28 -31.77
CA VAL A 82 -6.26 -10.82 -32.81
C VAL A 82 -6.07 -9.30 -32.83
N GLU A 83 -7.04 -8.53 -32.32
CA GLU A 83 -7.00 -7.06 -32.30
C GLU A 83 -6.45 -6.50 -30.98
N ILE A 84 -6.09 -7.37 -30.02
CA ILE A 84 -5.54 -6.97 -28.72
C ILE A 84 -4.02 -6.85 -28.86
N ASP A 85 -3.52 -5.62 -28.95
CA ASP A 85 -2.09 -5.34 -28.90
C ASP A 85 -1.59 -5.47 -27.44
N VAL A 86 -1.00 -6.62 -27.12
CA VAL A 86 -0.50 -6.97 -25.78
C VAL A 86 0.75 -6.17 -25.40
N ASN A 87 1.39 -5.52 -26.38
CA ASN A 87 2.64 -4.79 -26.19
C ASN A 87 2.44 -3.28 -25.95
N ALA A 88 1.19 -2.79 -25.99
CA ALA A 88 0.89 -1.41 -25.66
C ALA A 88 1.17 -1.15 -24.17
N PRO A 89 1.84 -0.02 -23.82
CA PRO A 89 2.13 0.29 -22.43
C PRO A 89 0.81 0.39 -21.67
N LYS A 90 0.60 -0.57 -20.77
CA LYS A 90 -0.58 -0.61 -19.91
C LYS A 90 -0.58 0.67 -19.08
N GLU A 91 -1.51 1.56 -19.40
CA GLU A 91 -1.73 2.76 -18.62
C GLU A 91 -2.10 2.34 -17.19
N LEU A 92 -1.14 2.50 -16.28
CA LEU A 92 -1.30 2.20 -14.87
C LEU A 92 -2.61 2.80 -14.37
N SER A 93 -3.40 2.00 -13.66
CA SER A 93 -4.66 2.43 -13.09
C SER A 93 -4.43 3.67 -12.24
N ARG A 94 -5.42 4.58 -12.15
CA ARG A 94 -5.32 5.82 -11.35
C ARG A 94 -4.79 5.55 -9.94
N ARG A 95 -5.19 4.42 -9.34
CA ARG A 95 -4.71 3.94 -8.04
C ARG A 95 -3.21 3.60 -8.04
N GLU A 96 -2.74 2.90 -9.06
CA GLU A 96 -1.34 2.48 -9.19
C GLU A 96 -0.41 3.68 -9.42
N ARG A 97 -0.86 4.69 -10.19
CA ARG A 97 -0.11 5.94 -10.40
C ARG A 97 0.10 6.69 -9.08
N GLU A 98 -0.98 6.88 -8.31
CA GLU A 98 -0.92 7.55 -7.00
C GLU A 98 -0.05 6.77 -6.00
N GLU A 99 -0.08 5.44 -6.04
CA GLU A 99 0.75 4.61 -5.14
C GLU A 99 2.24 4.68 -5.49
N ILE A 100 2.59 4.66 -6.78
CA ILE A 100 3.97 4.84 -7.25
C ILE A 100 4.49 6.24 -6.90
N GLU A 101 3.67 7.28 -7.09
CA GLU A 101 4.05 8.64 -6.70
C GLU A 101 4.26 8.77 -5.18
N LYS A 102 3.40 8.13 -4.38
CA LYS A 102 3.56 8.07 -2.93
C LYS A 102 4.84 7.35 -2.51
N GLN A 103 5.18 6.25 -3.17
CA GLN A 103 6.45 5.54 -2.95
C GLN A 103 7.65 6.42 -3.32
N LYS A 104 7.65 7.02 -4.52
CA LYS A 104 8.70 7.94 -4.96
C LYS A 104 8.86 9.15 -4.03
N ALA A 105 7.76 9.70 -3.52
CA ALA A 105 7.80 10.81 -2.57
C ALA A 105 8.45 10.40 -1.24
N LYS A 106 8.11 9.22 -0.71
CA LYS A 106 8.75 8.66 0.49
C LYS A 106 10.24 8.42 0.27
N GLU A 107 10.61 7.79 -0.85
CA GLU A 107 12.02 7.55 -1.20
C GLU A 107 12.80 8.86 -1.32
N ARG A 108 12.22 9.86 -1.99
CA ARG A 108 12.84 11.19 -2.10
C ARG A 108 13.03 11.84 -0.72
N TYR A 109 12.03 11.75 0.15
CA TYR A 109 12.14 12.25 1.52
C TYR A 109 13.26 11.53 2.28
N MET A 110 13.28 10.20 2.25
CA MET A 110 14.31 9.39 2.89
C MET A 110 15.70 9.70 2.35
N LYS A 111 15.83 9.85 1.03
CA LYS A 111 17.09 10.25 0.39
C LYS A 111 17.56 11.62 0.87
N LEU A 112 16.68 12.62 0.89
CA LEU A 112 17.01 13.96 1.40
C LEU A 112 17.34 13.96 2.89
N HIS A 113 16.72 13.07 3.67
CA HIS A 113 17.00 12.91 5.08
C HIS A 113 18.39 12.33 5.32
N LEU A 114 18.73 11.25 4.60
CA LEU A 114 20.06 10.64 4.61
C LEU A 114 21.15 11.62 4.12
N GLU A 115 20.84 12.43 3.10
CA GLU A 115 21.73 13.50 2.62
C GLU A 115 21.89 14.65 3.64
N GLY A 116 21.16 14.66 4.75
CA GLY A 116 21.23 15.73 5.73
C GLY A 116 20.53 17.02 5.30
N LYS A 117 19.66 16.97 4.28
CA LYS A 117 18.99 18.16 3.73
C LYS A 117 17.67 18.48 4.41
N THR A 118 17.02 17.51 5.06
CA THR A 118 15.84 17.78 5.90
C THR A 118 16.23 18.55 7.15
N GLU A 119 15.34 19.39 7.67
CA GLU A 119 15.58 20.20 8.86
C GLU A 119 15.97 19.36 10.08
N GLN A 120 15.35 18.19 10.25
CA GLN A 120 15.68 17.23 11.30
C GLN A 120 17.13 16.75 11.18
N ALA A 121 17.51 16.23 10.01
CA ALA A 121 18.88 15.74 9.81
C ALA A 121 19.92 16.87 9.90
N ARG A 122 19.59 18.10 9.47
CA ARG A 122 20.46 19.29 9.68
C ARG A 122 20.65 19.58 11.16
N ALA A 123 19.58 19.53 11.95
CA ALA A 123 19.65 19.76 13.39
C ALA A 123 20.50 18.69 14.09
N ASP A 124 20.35 17.42 13.71
CA ASP A 124 21.16 16.33 14.25
C ASP A 124 22.63 16.47 13.88
N LEU A 125 22.94 16.82 12.63
CA LEU A 125 24.31 17.11 12.19
C LEU A 125 24.90 18.30 12.94
N ALA A 126 24.13 19.38 13.13
CA ALA A 126 24.55 20.54 13.90
C ALA A 126 24.84 20.18 15.36
N ARG A 127 23.98 19.36 15.98
CA ARG A 127 24.18 18.85 17.35
C ARG A 127 25.47 18.02 17.45
N LEU A 128 25.70 17.13 16.50
CA LEU A 128 26.94 16.34 16.43
C LEU A 128 28.17 17.22 16.23
N ALA A 129 28.08 18.27 15.42
CA ALA A 129 29.17 19.22 15.21
C ALA A 129 29.53 19.98 16.51
N ILE A 130 28.54 20.39 17.30
CA ILE A 130 28.77 21.02 18.61
C ILE A 130 29.52 20.07 19.55
N ILE A 131 29.09 18.81 19.62
CA ILE A 131 29.75 17.80 20.47
C ILE A 131 31.20 17.56 20.02
N LYS A 132 31.44 17.48 18.70
CA LYS A 132 32.79 17.33 18.15
C LYS A 132 33.67 18.52 18.56
N LYS A 133 33.20 19.75 18.39
CA LYS A 133 33.92 20.97 18.82
C LYS A 133 34.25 20.94 20.31
N GLN A 134 33.28 20.62 21.16
CA GLN A 134 33.50 20.53 22.61
C GLN A 134 34.54 19.46 22.98
N ARG A 135 34.55 18.33 22.27
CA ARG A 135 35.54 17.26 22.49
C ARG A 135 36.94 17.69 22.04
N GLU A 136 37.05 18.33 20.88
CA GLU A 136 38.31 18.85 20.36
C GLU A 136 38.89 19.95 21.26
N GLU A 137 38.06 20.90 21.71
CA GLU A 137 38.46 21.95 22.65
C GLU A 137 38.88 21.37 24.00
N ALA A 138 38.16 20.37 24.52
CA ALA A 138 38.54 19.69 25.76
C ALA A 138 39.85 18.89 25.61
N ALA A 139 40.09 18.27 24.45
CA ALA A 139 41.34 17.57 24.17
C ALA A 139 42.51 18.55 24.06
N LYS A 140 42.36 19.64 23.31
CA LYS A 140 43.36 20.72 23.21
C LYS A 140 43.69 21.31 24.58
N LYS A 141 42.68 21.62 25.39
CA LYS A 141 42.87 22.16 26.75
C LYS A 141 43.64 21.18 27.65
N ARG A 142 43.39 19.86 27.53
CA ARG A 142 44.16 18.84 28.27
C ARG A 142 45.61 18.73 27.78
N GLU A 143 45.85 18.87 26.48
CA GLU A 143 47.21 18.86 25.92
C GLU A 143 48.01 20.10 26.34
N GLU A 144 47.40 21.28 26.35
CA GLU A 144 48.01 22.52 26.84
C GLU A 144 48.36 22.42 28.33
N GLN A 145 47.43 21.96 29.17
CA GLN A 145 47.69 21.72 30.60
C GLN A 145 48.77 20.66 30.85
N ARG A 146 48.96 19.73 29.92
CA ARG A 146 50.03 18.72 29.99
C ARG A 146 51.38 19.28 29.53
N LYS A 147 51.41 20.28 28.64
CA LYS A 147 52.64 20.95 28.18
C LYS A 147 53.12 22.04 29.14
N GLU A 148 52.22 22.65 29.89
CA GLU A 148 52.56 23.65 30.94
C GLU A 148 53.04 23.03 32.26
N LYS A 149 52.83 21.72 32.44
CA LYS A 149 53.36 20.93 33.56
C LYS A 149 54.66 20.24 33.17
#